data_AF-T0S095-F1
#
_entry.id   AF-T0S095-F1
#
_cell.length_a   1.000
_cell.length_b   1.000
_cell.length_c   1.000
_cell.angle_alpha   90.00
_cell.angle_beta   90.00
_cell.angle_gamma   90.00
#
_symmetry.space_group_name_H-M   'P 1'
#
loop_
_entity.id
_entity.type
_entity.pdbx_description
1 polymer ?
#
loop_
_entity_poly.entity_id
_entity_poly.type
_entity_poly.pdbx_seq_one_letter_code
_entity_poly.pdbx_strand_id
1 'polypeptide(L)'
;MDATPPPPTKPKGGRPRDGVWADFDESTGKPRSCICTWCRIEMKSEPKRMIHHLASKCKEIDLAGRNKYLLRWNEMMSAGHDDDSGVPRKVQKISNKKRKILISGGGFNSTYLKYVVALTGKARPRICFLPTAAGDSQDKIVQFYEDCAALNVEPHVQLSFLSSAKQARDWDEVLLSMDAIVCSSGNTVNQQAIWKAHGLDEILKHAWDKGIILCGSGAGALCWFEEGTTDSRPKRLSTVKCLGFLPGSHCPHYDSEPHRRPLYQKLISTGELKPGYACDDDAGIYFEDAEPIRAVTARADAKVYYVSMVEGHVQEQLLPTHSIDSNICTV
;
A
#
# COMPACT_ATOMS: atom_id res chain seq x y z
N MET A 1 -17.53 -77.86 5.20
CA MET A 1 -17.76 -76.69 6.09
C MET A 1 -16.55 -75.80 5.92
N ASP A 2 -16.52 -75.04 4.83
CA ASP A 2 -15.40 -74.14 4.50
C ASP A 2 -15.63 -72.79 5.15
N ALA A 3 -14.86 -72.52 6.20
CA ALA A 3 -14.77 -71.20 6.79
C ALA A 3 -13.72 -70.39 6.01
N THR A 4 -14.19 -69.52 5.12
CA THR A 4 -13.37 -68.49 4.46
C THR A 4 -12.68 -67.60 5.50
N PRO A 5 -11.39 -67.27 5.33
CA PRO A 5 -10.67 -66.36 6.22
C PRO A 5 -11.22 -64.93 6.11
N PRO A 6 -11.17 -64.13 7.18
CA PRO A 6 -11.66 -62.76 7.16
C PRO A 6 -10.80 -61.90 6.22
N PRO A 7 -11.39 -60.88 5.56
CA PRO A 7 -10.66 -60.02 4.65
C PRO A 7 -9.59 -59.22 5.41
N PRO A 8 -8.47 -58.85 4.74
CA PRO A 8 -7.41 -58.08 5.37
C PRO A 8 -7.97 -56.76 5.90
N THR A 9 -7.70 -56.49 7.18
CA THR A 9 -8.06 -55.23 7.83
C THR A 9 -7.36 -54.08 7.11
N LYS A 10 -8.14 -53.20 6.47
CA LYS A 10 -7.63 -51.95 5.90
C LYS A 10 -6.84 -51.19 6.97
N PRO A 11 -5.66 -50.62 6.67
CA PRO A 11 -4.96 -49.76 7.60
C PRO A 11 -5.91 -48.64 8.04
N LYS A 12 -6.00 -48.39 9.35
CA LYS A 12 -6.81 -47.30 9.91
C LYS A 12 -6.42 -46.01 9.20
N GLY A 13 -7.32 -45.51 8.36
CA GLY A 13 -7.08 -44.38 7.48
C GLY A 13 -6.59 -43.17 8.27
N GLY A 14 -5.31 -42.86 8.14
CA GLY A 14 -4.79 -41.54 8.47
C GLY A 14 -5.42 -40.55 7.50
N ARG A 15 -6.11 -39.53 8.05
CA ARG A 15 -6.63 -38.41 7.27
C ARG A 15 -5.48 -37.83 6.43
N PRO A 16 -5.69 -37.44 5.16
CA PRO A 16 -4.64 -36.80 4.37
C PRO A 16 -4.01 -35.67 5.19
N ARG A 17 -2.69 -35.72 5.41
CA ARG A 17 -1.98 -34.69 6.16
C ARG A 17 -2.01 -33.42 5.32
N ASP A 18 -2.95 -32.55 5.66
CA ASP A 18 -3.00 -31.15 5.25
C ASP A 18 -1.59 -30.53 5.42
N GLY A 19 -1.13 -29.72 4.45
CA GLY A 19 0.21 -29.11 4.46
C GLY A 19 0.54 -28.29 5.72
N VAL A 20 -0.45 -27.92 6.53
CA VAL A 20 -0.22 -27.29 7.86
C VAL A 20 0.53 -28.21 8.83
N TRP A 21 0.47 -29.54 8.66
CA TRP A 21 1.16 -30.50 9.51
C TRP A 21 2.69 -30.43 9.42
N ALA A 22 3.25 -29.73 8.42
CA ALA A 22 4.69 -29.46 8.35
C ALA A 22 5.20 -28.61 9.54
N ASP A 23 4.30 -27.88 10.21
CA ASP A 23 4.62 -26.95 11.31
C ASP A 23 4.10 -27.45 12.68
N PHE A 24 3.76 -28.74 12.79
CA PHE A 24 3.24 -29.33 14.03
C PHE A 24 3.76 -30.75 14.29
N ASP A 25 4.19 -30.99 15.53
CA ASP A 25 4.54 -32.31 16.07
C ASP A 25 3.31 -33.03 16.64
N GLU A 26 3.32 -34.36 16.66
CA GLU A 26 2.31 -35.17 17.36
C GLU A 26 2.50 -35.09 18.88
N SER A 27 1.40 -34.88 19.62
CA SER A 27 1.46 -34.94 21.08
C SER A 27 1.38 -36.38 21.57
N THR A 28 2.30 -36.77 22.46
CA THR A 28 2.33 -38.10 23.10
C THR A 28 1.45 -38.18 24.35
N GLY A 29 0.95 -37.04 24.86
CA GLY A 29 0.26 -36.96 26.14
C GLY A 29 -1.27 -36.95 26.08
N LYS A 30 -1.87 -36.55 24.94
CA LYS A 30 -3.33 -36.46 24.79
C LYS A 30 -3.79 -36.91 23.39
N PRO A 31 -4.90 -37.66 23.29
CA PRO A 31 -5.43 -38.08 22.00
C PRO A 31 -5.96 -36.86 21.22
N ARG A 32 -5.63 -36.81 19.92
CA ARG A 32 -6.04 -35.74 18.99
C ARG A 32 -5.52 -34.34 19.39
N SER A 33 -4.31 -34.27 19.93
CA SER A 33 -3.58 -33.01 20.08
C SER A 33 -2.28 -33.01 19.28
N CYS A 34 -1.81 -31.80 18.99
CA CYS A 34 -0.56 -31.52 18.29
C CYS A 34 0.15 -30.37 18.99
N ILE A 35 1.46 -30.25 18.76
CA ILE A 35 2.32 -29.23 19.35
C ILE A 35 2.89 -28.38 18.23
N CYS A 36 2.70 -27.05 18.31
CA CYS A 36 3.28 -26.12 17.34
C CYS A 36 4.82 -26.18 17.39
N THR A 37 5.50 -26.37 16.26
CA THR A 37 6.98 -26.44 16.21
C THR A 37 7.63 -25.11 16.57
N TRP A 38 6.95 -23.99 16.33
CA TRP A 38 7.44 -22.63 16.56
C TRP A 38 7.38 -22.20 18.03
N CYS A 39 6.22 -22.33 18.69
CA CYS A 39 6.02 -21.82 20.06
C CYS A 39 5.80 -22.91 21.11
N ARG A 40 5.83 -24.19 20.72
CA ARG A 40 5.62 -25.36 21.60
C ARG A 40 4.27 -25.41 22.33
N ILE A 41 3.29 -24.59 21.93
CA ILE A 41 1.94 -24.64 22.49
C ILE A 41 1.20 -25.88 21.99
N GLU A 42 0.70 -26.69 22.92
CA GLU A 42 -0.17 -27.85 22.63
C GLU A 42 -1.61 -27.39 22.34
N MET A 43 -2.23 -27.94 21.30
CA MET A 43 -3.64 -27.68 20.94
C MET A 43 -4.32 -28.90 20.32
N LYS A 44 -5.65 -28.83 20.12
CA LYS A 44 -6.38 -29.88 19.40
C LYS A 44 -5.93 -29.96 17.93
N SER A 45 -5.73 -31.17 17.43
CA SER A 45 -5.28 -31.47 16.07
C SER A 45 -6.39 -31.27 15.03
N GLU A 46 -6.86 -30.03 14.90
CA GLU A 46 -7.90 -29.61 13.96
C GLU A 46 -7.31 -28.58 12.99
N PRO A 47 -7.28 -28.83 11.66
CA PRO A 47 -6.60 -27.96 10.70
C PRO A 47 -6.99 -26.49 10.80
N LYS A 48 -8.28 -26.18 10.96
CA LYS A 48 -8.77 -24.80 11.13
C LYS A 48 -8.15 -24.11 12.36
N ARG A 49 -8.01 -24.84 13.48
CA ARG A 49 -7.39 -24.30 14.71
C ARG A 49 -5.88 -24.15 14.57
N MET A 50 -5.23 -25.11 13.93
CA MET A 50 -3.80 -25.09 13.66
C MET A 50 -3.43 -23.89 12.77
N ILE A 51 -4.19 -23.67 11.69
CA ILE A 51 -4.00 -22.54 10.76
C ILE A 51 -4.28 -21.21 11.46
N HIS A 52 -5.38 -21.10 12.21
CA HIS A 52 -5.67 -19.90 13.00
C HIS A 52 -4.54 -19.58 13.97
N HIS A 53 -4.01 -20.60 14.65
CA HIS A 53 -2.91 -20.41 15.57
C HIS A 53 -1.68 -19.84 14.88
N LEU A 54 -1.23 -20.42 13.75
CA LEU A 54 -0.07 -19.92 13.01
C LEU A 54 -0.32 -18.53 12.40
N ALA A 55 -1.54 -18.24 11.94
CA ALA A 55 -1.89 -16.97 11.34
C ALA A 55 -2.00 -15.80 12.35
N SER A 56 -2.51 -16.05 13.57
CA SER A 56 -2.90 -14.96 14.48
C SER A 56 -2.46 -15.09 15.94
N LYS A 57 -2.03 -16.28 16.40
CA LYS A 57 -1.74 -16.52 17.84
C LYS A 57 -0.32 -16.95 18.16
N CYS A 58 0.40 -17.56 17.22
CA CYS A 58 1.76 -18.01 17.42
C CYS A 58 2.68 -16.79 17.50
N LYS A 59 3.24 -16.48 18.67
CA LYS A 59 4.12 -15.32 18.84
C LYS A 59 5.50 -15.51 18.22
N GLU A 60 5.97 -16.75 18.18
CA GLU A 60 7.34 -17.13 17.76
C GLU A 60 7.46 -17.53 16.28
N ILE A 61 6.35 -17.51 15.51
CA ILE A 61 6.43 -17.77 14.06
C ILE A 61 7.06 -16.58 13.34
N ASP A 62 7.92 -16.86 12.37
CA ASP A 62 8.49 -15.82 11.52
C ASP A 62 7.45 -15.21 10.56
N LEU A 63 7.83 -14.09 9.94
CA LEU A 63 6.90 -13.32 9.10
C LEU A 63 6.52 -14.08 7.82
N ALA A 64 7.46 -14.83 7.23
CA ALA A 64 7.22 -15.62 6.02
C ALA A 64 6.21 -16.76 6.27
N GLY A 65 6.39 -17.50 7.37
CA GLY A 65 5.48 -18.53 7.84
C GLY A 65 4.11 -17.95 8.22
N ARG A 66 4.07 -16.80 8.92
CA ARG A 66 2.80 -16.16 9.28
C ARG A 66 2.00 -15.74 8.05
N ASN A 67 2.63 -15.11 7.06
CA ASN A 67 1.97 -14.65 5.84
C ASN A 67 1.41 -15.82 5.02
N LYS A 68 2.14 -16.94 4.94
CA LYS A 68 1.68 -18.17 4.29
C LYS A 68 0.34 -18.66 4.88
N TYR A 69 0.20 -18.67 6.20
CA TYR A 69 -1.02 -19.16 6.85
C TYR A 69 -2.12 -18.11 7.01
N LEU A 70 -1.78 -16.82 6.98
CA LEU A 70 -2.75 -15.73 7.02
C LEU A 70 -3.63 -15.71 5.76
N LEU A 71 -3.04 -15.90 4.58
CA LEU A 71 -3.79 -16.03 3.31
C LEU A 71 -4.76 -17.20 3.37
N ARG A 72 -4.27 -18.37 3.79
CA ARG A 72 -5.08 -19.59 3.94
C ARG A 72 -6.20 -19.44 4.96
N TRP A 73 -5.95 -18.75 6.07
CA TRP A 73 -6.96 -18.46 7.09
C TRP A 73 -8.07 -17.59 6.52
N ASN A 74 -7.72 -16.55 5.76
CA ASN A 74 -8.68 -15.65 5.15
C ASN A 74 -9.57 -16.38 4.14
N GLU A 75 -8.99 -17.20 3.26
CA GLU A 75 -9.74 -18.05 2.33
C GLU A 75 -10.74 -18.98 3.03
N MET A 76 -10.32 -19.63 4.13
CA MET A 76 -11.18 -20.52 4.91
C MET A 76 -12.33 -19.80 5.62
N MET A 77 -12.13 -18.55 6.02
CA MET A 77 -13.18 -17.74 6.64
C MET A 77 -14.16 -17.17 5.60
N SER A 78 -13.72 -17.01 4.35
CA SER A 78 -14.57 -16.60 3.22
C SER A 78 -15.45 -17.74 2.68
N ALA A 79 -15.03 -19.00 2.79
CA ALA A 79 -15.75 -20.15 2.21
C ALA A 79 -16.84 -20.76 3.11
N GLY A 80 -17.15 -20.16 4.28
CA GLY A 80 -17.90 -20.82 5.36
C GLY A 80 -19.29 -20.26 5.69
N HIS A 81 -20.01 -19.60 4.78
CA HIS A 81 -21.33 -19.04 5.08
C HIS A 81 -22.33 -19.17 3.91
N ASP A 82 -22.81 -20.40 3.70
CA ASP A 82 -24.19 -20.63 3.29
C ASP A 82 -24.93 -21.10 4.55
N ASP A 83 -25.69 -20.21 5.22
CA ASP A 83 -26.98 -20.61 5.79
C ASP A 83 -27.89 -19.44 6.23
N ASP A 84 -29.16 -19.76 6.11
CA ASP A 84 -30.41 -19.02 6.16
C ASP A 84 -30.67 -18.17 7.43
N SER A 85 -30.49 -16.84 7.34
CA SER A 85 -31.19 -15.90 8.23
C SER A 85 -31.37 -14.56 7.53
N GLY A 86 -32.59 -14.31 7.04
CA GLY A 86 -33.00 -13.15 6.25
C GLY A 86 -32.89 -11.78 6.94
N VAL A 87 -31.67 -11.32 7.23
CA VAL A 87 -31.36 -9.94 7.61
C VAL A 87 -30.21 -9.42 6.75
N PRO A 88 -30.40 -8.42 5.88
CA PRO A 88 -29.32 -7.91 5.06
C PRO A 88 -28.37 -7.06 5.92
N ARG A 89 -27.30 -7.67 6.44
CA ARG A 89 -26.10 -6.91 6.81
C ARG A 89 -25.42 -6.50 5.51
N LYS A 90 -25.18 -5.20 5.31
CA LYS A 90 -24.30 -4.68 4.27
C LYS A 90 -22.91 -5.32 4.45
N VAL A 91 -22.70 -6.45 3.78
CA VAL A 91 -21.38 -7.01 3.54
C VAL A 91 -20.67 -5.96 2.71
N GLN A 92 -19.77 -5.20 3.33
CA GLN A 92 -18.79 -4.43 2.57
C GLN A 92 -18.00 -5.45 1.77
N LYS A 93 -18.32 -5.55 0.47
CA LYS A 93 -17.51 -6.24 -0.52
C LYS A 93 -16.07 -5.78 -0.28
N ILE A 94 -15.20 -6.68 0.20
CA ILE A 94 -13.77 -6.46 0.07
C ILE A 94 -13.55 -6.38 -1.44
N SER A 95 -13.12 -5.21 -1.87
CA SER A 95 -12.92 -4.89 -3.27
C SER A 95 -11.84 -5.83 -3.83
N ASN A 96 -12.18 -6.62 -4.85
CA ASN A 96 -11.19 -7.35 -5.67
C ASN A 96 -10.33 -6.41 -6.53
N LYS A 97 -10.45 -5.08 -6.36
CA LYS A 97 -9.59 -4.12 -7.06
C LYS A 97 -8.28 -3.99 -6.34
N LYS A 98 -7.19 -4.13 -7.08
CA LYS A 98 -5.83 -3.85 -6.61
C LYS A 98 -5.75 -2.45 -6.03
N ARG A 99 -4.98 -2.30 -4.95
CA ARG A 99 -4.75 -1.01 -4.30
C ARG A 99 -3.65 -0.27 -5.05
N LYS A 100 -3.91 0.95 -5.52
CA LYS A 100 -3.04 1.65 -6.48
C LYS A 100 -2.47 2.94 -5.92
N ILE A 101 -1.16 3.14 -6.06
CA ILE A 101 -0.48 4.41 -5.75
C ILE A 101 0.39 4.85 -6.94
N LEU A 102 0.37 6.14 -7.28
CA LEU A 102 1.27 6.74 -8.28
C LEU A 102 2.01 7.93 -7.66
N ILE A 103 3.33 7.85 -7.58
CA ILE A 103 4.17 8.93 -7.06
C ILE A 103 4.96 9.62 -8.16
N SER A 104 5.36 10.87 -7.90
CA SER A 104 6.38 11.60 -8.66
C SER A 104 7.36 12.30 -7.69
N GLY A 105 8.67 12.28 -8.00
CA GLY A 105 9.69 12.95 -7.19
C GLY A 105 9.45 14.45 -7.09
N GLY A 106 8.97 15.05 -8.15
CA GLY A 106 8.49 16.43 -8.22
C GLY A 106 7.80 16.66 -9.55
N GLY A 107 7.00 17.72 -9.63
CA GLY A 107 6.06 17.86 -10.74
C GLY A 107 4.90 16.85 -10.66
N PHE A 108 3.71 17.28 -11.05
CA PHE A 108 2.53 16.42 -11.24
C PHE A 108 1.61 17.08 -12.24
N ASN A 109 2.14 17.29 -13.44
CA ASN A 109 1.51 18.06 -14.50
C ASN A 109 0.42 17.26 -15.24
N SER A 110 -0.15 17.87 -16.26
CA SER A 110 -1.08 17.25 -17.23
C SER A 110 -0.65 15.86 -17.73
N THR A 111 0.64 15.57 -17.91
CA THR A 111 1.14 14.24 -18.36
C THR A 111 0.90 13.17 -17.30
N TYR A 112 1.19 13.45 -16.03
CA TYR A 112 0.86 12.53 -14.94
C TYR A 112 -0.65 12.35 -14.77
N LEU A 113 -1.44 13.43 -14.91
CA LEU A 113 -2.91 13.31 -14.86
C LEU A 113 -3.46 12.45 -16.00
N LYS A 114 -2.95 12.56 -17.23
CA LYS A 114 -3.30 11.64 -18.34
C LYS A 114 -3.04 10.18 -17.96
N TYR A 115 -1.91 9.91 -17.31
CA TYR A 115 -1.59 8.56 -16.86
C TYR A 115 -2.56 8.08 -15.77
N VAL A 116 -2.91 8.93 -14.80
CA VAL A 116 -3.94 8.62 -13.81
C VAL A 116 -5.26 8.29 -14.49
N VAL A 117 -5.70 9.08 -15.47
CA VAL A 117 -6.93 8.81 -16.24
C VAL A 117 -6.88 7.42 -16.87
N ALA A 118 -5.79 7.06 -17.54
CA ALA A 118 -5.62 5.73 -18.13
C ALA A 118 -5.71 4.62 -17.06
N LEU A 119 -5.04 4.78 -15.92
CA LEU A 119 -5.04 3.80 -14.82
C LEU A 119 -6.43 3.58 -14.18
N THR A 120 -7.34 4.56 -14.27
CA THR A 120 -8.72 4.40 -13.79
C THR A 120 -9.54 3.46 -14.66
N GLY A 121 -9.20 3.32 -15.96
CA GLY A 121 -9.99 2.58 -16.94
C GLY A 121 -11.36 3.20 -17.25
N LYS A 122 -11.59 4.46 -16.88
CA LYS A 122 -12.87 5.16 -17.07
C LYS A 122 -12.76 6.22 -18.15
N ALA A 123 -13.84 6.40 -18.92
CA ALA A 123 -13.90 7.41 -19.97
C ALA A 123 -13.84 8.85 -19.43
N ARG A 124 -14.47 9.10 -18.26
CA ARG A 124 -14.48 10.39 -17.58
C ARG A 124 -14.38 10.21 -16.05
N PRO A 125 -13.17 9.94 -15.51
CA PRO A 125 -12.99 9.68 -14.09
C PRO A 125 -13.16 10.93 -13.23
N ARG A 126 -13.57 10.72 -11.98
CA ARG A 126 -13.58 11.75 -10.93
C ARG A 126 -12.22 11.83 -10.26
N ILE A 127 -11.54 12.97 -10.38
CA ILE A 127 -10.21 13.17 -9.80
C ILE A 127 -10.30 14.28 -8.77
N CYS A 128 -10.00 13.97 -7.51
CA CYS A 128 -9.99 14.95 -6.44
C CYS A 128 -8.56 15.41 -6.13
N PHE A 129 -8.34 16.71 -6.12
CA PHE A 129 -7.12 17.31 -5.61
C PHE A 129 -7.25 17.60 -4.11
N LEU A 130 -6.19 17.26 -3.36
CA LEU A 130 -6.09 17.43 -1.91
C LEU A 130 -4.90 18.38 -1.63
N PRO A 131 -5.14 19.72 -1.56
CA PRO A 131 -4.09 20.74 -1.52
C PRO A 131 -3.50 20.99 -0.13
N THR A 132 -3.75 20.10 0.85
CA THR A 132 -3.41 20.31 2.26
C THR A 132 -1.93 20.64 2.48
N ALA A 133 -1.02 19.97 1.76
CA ALA A 133 0.41 20.19 1.91
C ALA A 133 0.84 21.59 1.47
N ALA A 134 0.12 22.15 0.50
CA ALA A 134 0.28 23.52 0.02
C ALA A 134 -0.53 24.54 0.84
N GLY A 135 -1.14 24.11 1.96
CA GLY A 135 -1.98 24.98 2.79
C GLY A 135 -3.24 25.47 2.09
N ASP A 136 -3.86 24.62 1.26
CA ASP A 136 -5.04 24.97 0.45
C ASP A 136 -4.83 26.19 -0.47
N SER A 137 -3.60 26.31 -0.99
CA SER A 137 -3.19 27.37 -1.93
C SER A 137 -4.14 27.46 -3.13
N GLN A 138 -4.72 28.65 -3.34
CA GLN A 138 -5.59 28.93 -4.48
C GLN A 138 -4.85 28.79 -5.81
N ASP A 139 -3.59 29.23 -5.89
CA ASP A 139 -2.78 29.10 -7.10
C ASP A 139 -2.58 27.63 -7.49
N LYS A 140 -2.35 26.75 -6.52
CA LYS A 140 -2.23 25.31 -6.78
C LYS A 140 -3.56 24.68 -7.20
N ILE A 141 -4.67 25.17 -6.66
CA ILE A 141 -6.01 24.73 -7.06
C ILE A 141 -6.30 25.15 -8.51
N VAL A 142 -6.01 26.41 -8.87
CA VAL A 142 -6.17 26.90 -10.25
C VAL A 142 -5.29 26.09 -11.20
N GLN A 143 -4.03 25.88 -10.86
CA GLN A 143 -3.12 25.08 -11.68
C GLN A 143 -3.64 23.66 -11.91
N PHE A 144 -4.20 23.02 -10.88
CA PHE A 144 -4.82 21.69 -11.02
C PHE A 144 -5.99 21.69 -12.01
N TYR A 145 -6.86 22.71 -11.97
CA TYR A 145 -7.94 22.84 -12.96
C TYR A 145 -7.43 23.11 -14.37
N GLU A 146 -6.38 23.92 -14.52
CA GLU A 146 -5.71 24.14 -15.82
C GLU A 146 -5.13 22.84 -16.38
N ASP A 147 -4.46 22.04 -15.56
CA ASP A 147 -3.91 20.74 -15.95
C ASP A 147 -5.02 19.73 -16.32
N CYS A 148 -6.21 19.86 -15.73
CA CYS A 148 -7.37 19.06 -16.08
C CYS A 148 -8.10 19.54 -17.35
N ALA A 149 -7.90 20.79 -17.78
CA ALA A 149 -8.75 21.43 -18.79
C ALA A 149 -8.72 20.72 -20.15
N ALA A 150 -7.57 20.13 -20.52
CA ALA A 150 -7.41 19.38 -21.75
C ALA A 150 -7.81 17.89 -21.64
N LEU A 151 -8.24 17.43 -20.46
CA LEU A 151 -8.54 16.04 -20.15
C LEU A 151 -10.04 15.83 -20.00
N ASN A 152 -10.54 14.68 -20.46
CA ASN A 152 -11.93 14.30 -20.23
C ASN A 152 -12.11 13.76 -18.80
N VAL A 153 -12.13 14.65 -17.81
CA VAL A 153 -12.25 14.31 -16.39
C VAL A 153 -13.38 15.10 -15.72
N GLU A 154 -13.73 14.70 -14.50
CA GLU A 154 -14.53 15.49 -13.57
C GLU A 154 -13.61 15.92 -12.41
N PRO A 155 -13.03 17.13 -12.45
CA PRO A 155 -12.10 17.58 -11.43
C PRO A 155 -12.85 18.03 -10.17
N HIS A 156 -12.35 17.61 -9.01
CA HIS A 156 -12.84 17.99 -7.68
C HIS A 156 -11.70 18.53 -6.84
N VAL A 157 -12.02 19.36 -5.84
CA VAL A 157 -11.06 19.82 -4.84
C VAL A 157 -11.68 19.63 -3.47
N GLN A 158 -10.91 19.02 -2.57
CA GLN A 158 -11.29 18.86 -1.18
C GLN A 158 -10.31 19.67 -0.31
N LEU A 159 -10.76 20.82 0.18
CA LEU A 159 -9.97 21.68 1.08
C LEU A 159 -9.84 21.03 2.45
N SER A 160 -8.74 21.20 3.17
CA SER A 160 -8.57 20.80 4.58
C SER A 160 -8.82 21.94 5.58
N PHE A 161 -8.61 23.18 5.17
CA PHE A 161 -8.73 24.39 5.99
C PHE A 161 -10.09 25.04 5.77
N LEU A 162 -11.16 24.37 6.23
CA LEU A 162 -12.53 24.79 5.94
C LEU A 162 -13.34 25.20 7.17
N SER A 163 -14.48 25.81 6.87
CA SER A 163 -15.56 26.07 7.81
C SER A 163 -16.75 25.19 7.46
N SER A 164 -17.42 24.63 8.46
CA SER A 164 -18.62 23.79 8.28
C SER A 164 -19.72 24.45 7.44
N ALA A 165 -19.81 25.78 7.47
CA ALA A 165 -20.76 26.54 6.64
C ALA A 165 -20.52 26.40 5.13
N LYS A 166 -19.31 25.99 4.70
CA LYS A 166 -18.90 25.89 3.29
C LYS A 166 -18.80 24.46 2.78
N GLN A 167 -19.01 23.46 3.63
CA GLN A 167 -18.94 22.05 3.26
C GLN A 167 -20.16 21.30 3.76
N ALA A 168 -21.01 20.88 2.81
CA ALA A 168 -22.25 20.18 3.10
C ALA A 168 -22.09 18.65 3.24
N ARG A 169 -21.00 18.08 2.69
CA ARG A 169 -20.71 16.63 2.70
C ARG A 169 -19.53 16.33 3.60
N ASP A 170 -19.55 15.19 4.26
CA ASP A 170 -18.41 14.73 5.06
C ASP A 170 -17.25 14.27 4.17
N TRP A 171 -16.05 14.19 4.77
CA TRP A 171 -14.81 13.87 4.07
C TRP A 171 -14.85 12.51 3.36
N ASP A 172 -15.40 11.51 4.02
CA ASP A 172 -15.50 10.15 3.49
C ASP A 172 -16.52 10.07 2.34
N GLU A 173 -17.64 10.80 2.43
CA GLU A 173 -18.62 10.92 1.35
C GLU A 173 -17.97 11.50 0.08
N VAL A 174 -17.11 12.52 0.24
CA VAL A 174 -16.39 13.11 -0.90
C VAL A 174 -15.30 12.16 -1.39
N LEU A 175 -14.32 11.83 -0.55
CA LEU A 175 -13.11 11.13 -0.96
C LEU A 175 -13.40 9.70 -1.43
N LEU A 176 -14.34 8.98 -0.82
CA LEU A 176 -14.68 7.61 -1.22
C LEU A 176 -15.58 7.56 -2.47
N SER A 177 -16.02 8.71 -2.99
CA SER A 177 -16.78 8.82 -4.26
C SER A 177 -15.91 9.12 -5.48
N MET A 178 -14.58 9.22 -5.29
CA MET A 178 -13.61 9.55 -6.32
C MET A 178 -13.02 8.30 -6.99
N ASP A 179 -12.40 8.50 -8.14
CA ASP A 179 -11.64 7.46 -8.86
C ASP A 179 -10.14 7.59 -8.63
N ALA A 180 -9.67 8.82 -8.41
CA ALA A 180 -8.32 9.11 -7.99
C ALA A 180 -8.28 10.32 -7.04
N ILE A 181 -7.30 10.33 -6.14
CA ILE A 181 -7.01 11.43 -5.23
C ILE A 181 -5.56 11.85 -5.46
N VAL A 182 -5.34 13.12 -5.79
CA VAL A 182 -4.02 13.70 -6.07
C VAL A 182 -3.67 14.64 -4.92
N CYS A 183 -2.63 14.32 -4.17
CA CYS A 183 -2.15 15.12 -3.06
C CYS A 183 -1.05 16.09 -3.52
N SER A 184 -1.17 17.35 -3.10
CA SER A 184 -0.22 18.39 -3.50
C SER A 184 1.19 18.16 -2.92
N SER A 185 2.20 18.72 -3.58
CA SER A 185 3.48 18.99 -2.93
C SER A 185 3.34 20.13 -1.88
N GLY A 186 4.34 20.32 -1.03
CA GLY A 186 4.35 21.32 0.03
C GLY A 186 4.99 20.79 1.32
N ASN A 187 4.38 21.09 2.46
CA ASN A 187 4.91 20.71 3.77
C ASN A 187 4.29 19.40 4.29
N THR A 188 5.05 18.31 4.23
CA THR A 188 4.62 16.96 4.66
C THR A 188 4.28 16.89 6.15
N VAL A 189 5.01 17.61 7.01
CA VAL A 189 4.77 17.59 8.47
C VAL A 189 3.41 18.20 8.79
N ASN A 190 3.11 19.36 8.21
CA ASN A 190 1.83 20.04 8.40
C ASN A 190 0.68 19.23 7.81
N GLN A 191 0.84 18.74 6.58
CA GLN A 191 -0.13 17.87 5.92
C GLN A 191 -0.55 16.70 6.80
N GLN A 192 0.42 15.94 7.31
CA GLN A 192 0.13 14.78 8.15
C GLN A 192 -0.52 15.15 9.48
N ALA A 193 -0.08 16.25 10.11
CA ALA A 193 -0.69 16.70 11.36
C ALA A 193 -2.17 17.06 11.17
N ILE A 194 -2.49 17.77 10.09
CA ILE A 194 -3.86 18.17 9.74
C ILE A 194 -4.69 16.93 9.38
N TRP A 195 -4.15 16.02 8.57
CA TRP A 195 -4.87 14.80 8.19
C TRP A 195 -5.22 13.94 9.40
N LYS A 196 -4.27 13.72 10.31
CA LYS A 196 -4.52 12.98 11.56
C LYS A 196 -5.55 13.67 12.44
N ALA A 197 -5.50 14.99 12.55
CA ALA A 197 -6.48 15.75 13.33
C ALA A 197 -7.92 15.61 12.79
N HIS A 198 -8.08 15.40 11.48
CA HIS A 198 -9.37 15.25 10.81
C HIS A 198 -9.75 13.80 10.50
N GLY A 199 -8.90 12.81 10.79
CA GLY A 199 -9.11 11.40 10.44
C GLY A 199 -9.01 11.11 8.94
N LEU A 200 -8.36 11.98 8.16
CA LEU A 200 -8.19 11.82 6.72
C LEU A 200 -7.22 10.68 6.39
N ASP A 201 -6.26 10.38 7.26
CA ASP A 201 -5.37 9.24 7.13
C ASP A 201 -6.11 7.91 7.03
N GLU A 202 -7.10 7.68 7.90
CA GLU A 202 -7.95 6.48 7.86
C GLU A 202 -8.86 6.46 6.64
N ILE A 203 -9.43 7.61 6.25
CA ILE A 203 -10.28 7.72 5.05
C ILE A 203 -9.47 7.43 3.78
N LEU A 204 -8.23 7.93 3.70
CA LEU A 204 -7.32 7.66 2.58
C LEU A 204 -6.91 6.18 2.55
N LYS A 205 -6.70 5.55 3.70
CA LYS A 205 -6.48 4.10 3.78
C LYS A 205 -7.66 3.33 3.22
N HIS A 206 -8.89 3.70 3.60
CA HIS A 206 -10.12 3.11 3.08
C HIS A 206 -10.31 3.37 1.58
N ALA A 207 -9.93 4.55 1.08
CA ALA A 207 -9.97 4.88 -0.34
C ALA A 207 -9.04 3.92 -1.13
N TRP A 208 -7.82 3.76 -0.64
CA TRP A 208 -6.83 2.85 -1.23
C TRP A 208 -7.33 1.39 -1.24
N ASP A 209 -7.91 0.91 -0.13
CA ASP A 209 -8.48 -0.44 -0.02
C ASP A 209 -9.69 -0.68 -0.93
N LYS A 210 -10.38 0.39 -1.36
CA LYS A 210 -11.43 0.34 -2.40
C LYS A 210 -10.89 0.38 -3.83
N GLY A 211 -9.57 0.51 -4.00
CA GLY A 211 -8.91 0.63 -5.30
C GLY A 211 -9.02 2.03 -5.91
N ILE A 212 -9.32 3.07 -5.12
CA ILE A 212 -9.16 4.46 -5.53
C ILE A 212 -7.66 4.73 -5.65
N ILE A 213 -7.24 5.37 -6.75
CA ILE A 213 -5.82 5.62 -6.99
C ILE A 213 -5.37 6.78 -6.11
N LEU A 214 -4.39 6.56 -5.25
CA LEU A 214 -3.76 7.63 -4.48
C LEU A 214 -2.53 8.13 -5.23
N CYS A 215 -2.39 9.44 -5.39
CA CYS A 215 -1.34 10.04 -6.18
C CYS A 215 -0.72 11.26 -5.48
N GLY A 216 0.46 11.66 -5.91
CA GLY A 216 1.01 12.97 -5.53
C GLY A 216 2.46 13.16 -5.93
N SER A 217 2.96 14.37 -5.72
CA SER A 217 4.37 14.72 -5.93
C SER A 217 4.98 15.39 -4.70
N GLY A 218 6.30 15.28 -4.55
CA GLY A 218 7.02 15.86 -3.42
C GLY A 218 6.44 15.36 -2.09
N ALA A 219 5.84 16.25 -1.30
CA ALA A 219 5.14 15.87 -0.07
C ALA A 219 3.99 14.86 -0.29
N GLY A 220 3.22 15.03 -1.37
CA GLY A 220 2.15 14.11 -1.76
C GLY A 220 2.66 12.74 -2.20
N ALA A 221 3.90 12.63 -2.69
CA ALA A 221 4.55 11.35 -2.98
C ALA A 221 5.10 10.70 -1.71
N LEU A 222 5.81 11.49 -0.91
CA LEU A 222 6.45 11.06 0.33
C LEU A 222 5.46 10.50 1.37
N CYS A 223 4.27 11.10 1.48
CA CYS A 223 3.33 10.78 2.54
C CYS A 223 2.83 9.33 2.56
N TRP A 224 2.94 8.60 1.45
CA TRP A 224 2.50 7.20 1.35
C TRP A 224 3.48 6.20 1.96
N PHE A 225 4.76 6.54 2.09
CA PHE A 225 5.78 5.64 2.61
C PHE A 225 5.75 5.52 4.13
N GLU A 226 6.57 4.65 4.72
CA GLU A 226 6.75 4.62 6.18
C GLU A 226 7.54 5.85 6.66
N GLU A 227 8.49 6.33 5.84
CA GLU A 227 9.38 7.43 6.20
C GLU A 227 10.08 8.06 4.99
N GLY A 228 10.80 9.16 5.21
CA GLY A 228 11.69 9.73 4.19
C GLY A 228 12.26 11.09 4.57
N THR A 229 12.90 11.73 3.59
CA THR A 229 13.53 13.05 3.76
C THR A 229 12.53 14.17 3.55
N THR A 230 12.62 15.22 4.38
CA THR A 230 11.75 16.39 4.28
C THR A 230 12.46 17.68 4.63
N ASP A 231 12.07 18.75 3.95
CA ASP A 231 12.41 20.16 4.13
C ASP A 231 11.36 20.91 4.96
N SER A 232 10.39 20.20 5.56
CA SER A 232 9.26 20.78 6.31
C SER A 232 9.64 21.63 7.54
N ARG A 233 10.93 21.71 7.89
CA ARG A 233 11.45 22.43 9.07
C ARG A 233 12.49 23.45 8.64
N PRO A 234 12.51 24.66 9.25
CA PRO A 234 13.49 25.68 8.92
C PRO A 234 14.95 25.18 9.03
N LYS A 235 15.81 25.77 8.20
CA LYS A 235 17.28 25.66 8.22
C LYS A 235 17.90 24.31 7.83
N ARG A 236 17.18 23.19 7.87
CA ARG A 236 17.76 21.89 7.53
C ARG A 236 16.76 20.91 6.93
N LEU A 237 17.25 20.09 6.01
CA LEU A 237 16.62 18.82 5.69
C LEU A 237 16.63 17.91 6.93
N SER A 238 15.57 17.14 7.10
CA SER A 238 15.36 16.23 8.23
C SER A 238 14.58 14.99 7.77
N THR A 239 14.25 14.12 8.71
CA THR A 239 13.40 12.94 8.45
C THR A 239 11.97 13.16 8.95
N VAL A 240 11.06 12.34 8.44
CA VAL A 240 9.65 12.29 8.88
C VAL A 240 9.11 10.87 8.73
N LYS A 241 8.30 10.43 9.72
CA LYS A 241 7.47 9.23 9.60
C LYS A 241 6.18 9.58 8.87
N CYS A 242 5.74 8.73 7.97
CA CYS A 242 4.62 8.96 7.06
C CYS A 242 3.47 7.97 7.34
N LEU A 243 2.52 7.83 6.42
CA LEU A 243 1.32 7.01 6.63
C LEU A 243 1.60 5.50 6.61
N GLY A 244 2.71 5.07 6.01
CA GLY A 244 3.12 3.66 6.00
C GLY A 244 2.29 2.76 5.11
N PHE A 245 1.69 3.30 4.04
CA PHE A 245 0.96 2.49 3.06
C PHE A 245 1.94 1.71 2.17
N LEU A 246 3.09 2.32 1.86
CA LEU A 246 4.21 1.71 1.16
C LEU A 246 5.38 1.46 2.14
N PRO A 247 6.02 0.28 2.09
CA PRO A 247 7.15 -0.02 2.95
C PRO A 247 8.41 0.75 2.53
N GLY A 248 9.33 0.93 3.47
CA GLY A 248 10.61 1.58 3.24
C GLY A 248 10.52 3.10 3.24
N SER A 249 11.50 3.73 2.62
CA SER A 249 11.63 5.19 2.62
C SER A 249 11.50 5.81 1.23
N HIS A 250 11.29 7.12 1.17
CA HIS A 250 11.28 7.87 -0.08
C HIS A 250 12.07 9.18 0.00
N CYS A 251 12.71 9.54 -1.12
CA CYS A 251 13.38 10.82 -1.33
C CYS A 251 12.87 11.48 -2.63
N PRO A 252 12.01 12.51 -2.54
CA PRO A 252 11.61 13.31 -3.70
C PRO A 252 12.72 14.29 -4.14
N HIS A 253 12.53 14.98 -5.27
CA HIS A 253 13.43 16.04 -5.78
C HIS A 253 14.93 15.62 -5.81
N TYR A 254 15.21 14.39 -6.23
CA TYR A 254 16.51 13.77 -6.05
C TYR A 254 17.64 14.39 -6.90
N ASP A 255 17.29 15.00 -8.03
CA ASP A 255 18.19 15.72 -8.93
C ASP A 255 18.22 17.23 -8.67
N SER A 256 17.08 17.85 -8.35
CA SER A 256 16.92 19.30 -8.31
C SER A 256 17.30 19.94 -6.98
N GLU A 257 17.31 19.18 -5.88
CA GLU A 257 17.72 19.66 -4.56
C GLU A 257 19.05 19.01 -4.11
N PRO A 258 20.21 19.69 -4.30
CA PRO A 258 21.54 19.06 -4.19
C PRO A 258 21.85 18.41 -2.84
N HIS A 259 21.19 18.83 -1.77
CA HIS A 259 21.41 18.28 -0.44
C HIS A 259 20.61 17.01 -0.15
N ARG A 260 19.56 16.70 -0.94
CA ARG A 260 18.71 15.52 -0.70
C ARG A 260 19.42 14.22 -0.98
N ARG A 261 20.09 14.10 -2.12
CA ARG A 261 20.84 12.91 -2.53
C ARG A 261 21.91 12.45 -1.52
N PRO A 262 22.89 13.29 -1.13
CA PRO A 262 23.91 12.90 -0.16
C PRO A 262 23.33 12.64 1.24
N LEU A 263 22.30 13.40 1.65
CA LEU A 263 21.65 13.16 2.94
C LEU A 263 20.93 11.81 2.96
N TYR A 264 20.16 11.49 1.91
CA TYR A 264 19.41 10.24 1.85
C TYR A 264 20.33 9.01 1.88
N GLN A 265 21.41 9.05 1.10
CA GLN A 265 22.44 8.01 1.12
C GLN A 265 23.07 7.86 2.50
N LYS A 266 23.41 8.98 3.16
CA LYS A 266 23.93 8.98 4.53
C LYS A 266 22.95 8.31 5.50
N LEU A 267 21.69 8.72 5.48
CA LEU A 267 20.67 8.24 6.41
C LEU A 267 20.40 6.73 6.24
N ILE A 268 20.45 6.22 5.01
CA ILE A 268 20.38 4.77 4.74
C ILE A 268 21.64 4.07 5.26
N SER A 269 22.82 4.64 5.01
CA SER A 269 24.09 4.06 5.47
C SER A 269 24.21 3.94 6.98
N THR A 270 23.61 4.88 7.72
CA THR A 270 23.62 4.88 9.19
C THR A 270 22.45 4.11 9.78
N GLY A 271 21.54 3.58 8.96
CA GLY A 271 20.33 2.89 9.41
C GLY A 271 19.28 3.80 10.05
N GLU A 272 19.38 5.13 9.86
CA GLU A 272 18.36 6.07 10.34
C GLU A 272 17.11 6.04 9.46
N LEU A 273 17.28 5.73 8.16
CA LEU A 273 16.19 5.41 7.24
C LEU A 273 16.36 4.00 6.69
N LYS A 274 15.24 3.32 6.45
CA LYS A 274 15.16 2.08 5.66
C LYS A 274 15.62 2.33 4.21
N PRO A 275 16.10 1.30 3.50
CA PRO A 275 16.21 1.33 2.05
C PRO A 275 14.90 1.77 1.38
N GLY A 276 14.99 2.37 0.20
CA GLY A 276 13.82 2.97 -0.40
C GLY A 276 14.03 3.59 -1.78
N TYR A 277 13.02 4.30 -2.26
CA TYR A 277 12.99 4.84 -3.61
C TYR A 277 13.36 6.31 -3.61
N ALA A 278 14.23 6.70 -4.53
CA ALA A 278 14.50 8.09 -4.83
C ALA A 278 14.04 8.42 -6.25
N CYS A 279 13.40 9.58 -6.42
CA CYS A 279 12.88 10.01 -7.70
C CYS A 279 13.33 11.43 -8.00
N ASP A 280 13.87 11.61 -9.20
CA ASP A 280 14.10 12.93 -9.78
C ASP A 280 12.76 13.65 -10.02
N ASP A 281 12.81 14.96 -10.27
CA ASP A 281 11.67 15.68 -10.80
C ASP A 281 11.21 15.06 -12.12
N ASP A 282 9.89 14.97 -12.29
CA ASP A 282 9.18 14.33 -13.39
C ASP A 282 9.39 12.81 -13.54
N ALA A 283 10.10 12.16 -12.61
CA ALA A 283 10.20 10.71 -12.49
C ALA A 283 9.33 10.17 -11.35
N GLY A 284 8.79 8.96 -11.53
CA GLY A 284 7.78 8.43 -10.63
C GLY A 284 7.66 6.92 -10.66
N ILE A 285 6.84 6.37 -9.78
CA ILE A 285 6.61 4.93 -9.67
C ILE A 285 5.11 4.67 -9.50
N TYR A 286 4.61 3.72 -10.27
CA TYR A 286 3.29 3.13 -10.11
C TYR A 286 3.39 1.85 -9.29
N PHE A 287 2.57 1.77 -8.23
CA PHE A 287 2.50 0.63 -7.31
C PHE A 287 1.13 -0.04 -7.37
N GLU A 288 1.12 -1.36 -7.21
CA GLU A 288 -0.07 -2.17 -6.96
C GLU A 288 0.15 -3.03 -5.71
N ASP A 289 -0.76 -2.94 -4.75
CA ASP A 289 -0.69 -3.68 -3.48
C ASP A 289 0.63 -3.51 -2.71
N ALA A 290 1.23 -2.32 -2.85
CA ALA A 290 2.54 -1.90 -2.32
C ALA A 290 3.78 -2.43 -3.07
N GLU A 291 3.59 -3.18 -4.15
CA GLU A 291 4.68 -3.63 -5.02
C GLU A 291 4.96 -2.61 -6.14
N PRO A 292 6.23 -2.28 -6.43
CA PRO A 292 6.59 -1.39 -7.53
C PRO A 292 6.33 -2.10 -8.87
N ILE A 293 5.33 -1.66 -9.62
CA ILE A 293 4.98 -2.28 -10.90
C ILE A 293 5.77 -1.65 -12.04
N ARG A 294 5.94 -0.33 -12.03
CA ARG A 294 6.59 0.39 -13.13
C ARG A 294 7.18 1.71 -12.67
N ALA A 295 8.43 1.98 -13.01
CA ALA A 295 9.00 3.32 -12.96
C ALA A 295 8.65 4.09 -14.24
N VAL A 296 8.22 5.34 -14.11
CA VAL A 296 7.70 6.16 -15.22
C VAL A 296 8.33 7.54 -15.23
N THR A 297 8.36 8.18 -16.40
CA THR A 297 8.92 9.53 -16.56
C THR A 297 8.08 10.40 -17.49
N ALA A 298 7.91 11.67 -17.13
CA ALA A 298 7.37 12.71 -18.02
C ALA A 298 8.48 13.51 -18.72
N ARG A 299 9.73 13.41 -18.24
CA ARG A 299 10.93 14.04 -18.81
C ARG A 299 11.97 12.97 -19.14
N ALA A 300 12.59 13.05 -20.31
CA ALA A 300 13.41 11.96 -20.87
C ALA A 300 14.65 11.57 -20.03
N ASP A 301 15.27 12.53 -19.35
CA ASP A 301 16.48 12.35 -18.55
C ASP A 301 16.22 12.10 -17.06
N ALA A 302 14.95 12.19 -16.62
CA ALA A 302 14.56 11.95 -15.25
C ALA A 302 14.71 10.46 -14.88
N LYS A 303 15.16 10.18 -13.66
CA LYS A 303 15.50 8.82 -13.21
C LYS A 303 14.81 8.46 -11.91
N VAL A 304 14.69 7.15 -11.74
CA VAL A 304 14.21 6.52 -10.51
C VAL A 304 15.29 5.59 -10.00
N TYR A 305 15.56 5.63 -8.71
CA TYR A 305 16.56 4.81 -8.05
C TYR A 305 15.93 4.02 -6.91
N TYR A 306 16.43 2.81 -6.68
CA TYR A 306 16.31 2.14 -5.40
C TYR A 306 17.64 2.26 -4.66
N VAL A 307 17.62 2.85 -3.47
CA VAL A 307 18.81 3.13 -2.66
C VAL A 307 18.84 2.18 -1.48
N SER A 308 19.93 1.43 -1.35
CA SER A 308 20.09 0.39 -0.33
C SER A 308 21.55 0.20 0.07
N MET A 309 21.79 -0.65 1.07
CA MET A 309 23.13 -1.10 1.43
C MET A 309 23.42 -2.43 0.74
N VAL A 310 24.51 -2.51 -0.02
CA VAL A 310 25.01 -3.73 -0.66
C VAL A 310 26.48 -3.87 -0.32
N GLU A 311 26.86 -5.02 0.26
CA GLU A 311 28.25 -5.32 0.66
C GLU A 311 28.89 -4.23 1.56
N GLY A 312 28.09 -3.60 2.42
CA GLY A 312 28.56 -2.56 3.34
C GLY A 312 28.70 -1.17 2.72
N HIS A 313 28.30 -0.98 1.46
CA HIS A 313 28.31 0.31 0.77
C HIS A 313 26.91 0.74 0.35
N VAL A 314 26.68 2.06 0.31
CA VAL A 314 25.45 2.60 -0.28
C VAL A 314 25.49 2.35 -1.78
N GLN A 315 24.43 1.75 -2.32
CA GLN A 315 24.24 1.56 -3.75
C GLN A 315 22.96 2.27 -4.20
N GLU A 316 23.06 2.91 -5.37
CA GLU A 316 21.92 3.46 -6.09
C GLU A 316 21.65 2.57 -7.32
N GLN A 317 20.65 1.71 -7.22
CA GLN A 317 20.21 0.92 -8.35
C GLN A 317 19.27 1.76 -9.22
N LEU A 318 19.73 2.14 -10.41
CA LEU A 318 18.88 2.79 -11.41
C LEU A 318 17.78 1.81 -11.88
N LEU A 319 16.52 2.23 -11.78
CA LEU A 319 15.39 1.44 -12.28
C LEU A 319 15.09 1.81 -13.73
N PRO A 320 14.81 0.83 -14.62
CA PRO A 320 14.35 1.10 -15.98
C PRO A 320 13.04 1.88 -15.96
N THR A 321 12.99 3.01 -16.69
CA THR A 321 11.82 3.88 -16.74
C THR A 321 11.07 3.78 -18.07
N HIS A 322 9.77 4.05 -18.02
CA HIS A 322 8.90 4.14 -19.20
C HIS A 322 8.37 5.56 -19.35
N SER A 323 8.51 6.14 -20.54
CA SER A 323 7.93 7.45 -20.82
C SER A 323 6.40 7.39 -20.85
N ILE A 324 5.76 8.28 -20.08
CA ILE A 324 4.30 8.38 -19.98
C ILE A 324 3.67 8.84 -21.30
N ASP A 325 4.37 9.67 -22.08
CA ASP A 325 3.85 10.25 -23.34
C ASP A 325 3.93 9.30 -24.54
N SER A 326 4.58 8.15 -24.40
CA SER A 326 4.51 7.12 -25.43
C SER A 326 3.10 6.52 -25.43
N ASN A 327 2.48 6.39 -26.62
CA ASN A 327 1.18 5.72 -26.85
C ASN A 327 1.16 4.23 -26.42
N ILE A 328 2.07 3.80 -25.55
CA ILE A 328 2.44 2.43 -25.18
C ILE A 328 1.99 2.09 -23.75
N CYS A 329 1.46 3.03 -22.97
CA CYS A 329 0.84 2.70 -21.68
C CYS A 329 -0.57 2.10 -21.86
N THR A 330 -0.66 0.97 -22.58
CA THR A 330 -1.79 0.05 -22.42
C THR A 330 -1.71 -0.59 -21.05
N VAL A 331 -2.80 -0.44 -20.29
CA VAL A 331 -3.03 -1.00 -18.94
C VAL A 331 -2.97 -2.52 -19.00
#